data_AF-A0A497EYW6-F1
#
_entry.id   AF-A0A497EYW6-F1
#
_cell.length_a   1.000
_cell.length_b   1.000
_cell.length_c   1.000
_cell.angle_alpha   90.00
_cell.angle_beta   90.00
_cell.angle_gamma   90.00
#
_symmetry.space_group_name_H-M   'P 1'
#
loop_
_entity.id
_entity.type
_entity.pdbx_description
1 polymer ?
#
loop_
_entity_poly.entity_id
_entity_poly.type
_entity_poly.pdbx_seq_one_letter_code
_entity_poly.pdbx_strand_id
1 'polypeptide(L)'
;MSRETIISIFPAISKGWTYFGYKIYIFIVTDRRIALIYVRDCLPRRRKLWFLCKTIIGGLIAAAILGLPGVAAGASLASEDFMSEVDLDKGFDVNCIVSSSRLEKLVSSRKKSYFIPLDKIKSLWIDFENSTFKLKVGWRSKSFIVDRRSLAQLASLVKILS
;
A
#
# COMPACT_ATOMS: atom_id res chain seq x y z
N MET A 1 -31.46 -0.13 6.93
CA MET A 1 -30.09 -0.58 6.57
C MET A 1 -29.33 0.59 5.96
N SER A 2 -28.19 0.99 6.52
CA SER A 2 -27.40 2.09 5.95
C SER A 2 -26.74 1.65 4.63
N ARG A 3 -26.77 2.54 3.65
CA ARG A 3 -26.12 2.40 2.34
C ARG A 3 -24.99 3.41 2.26
N GLU A 4 -23.92 3.02 1.58
CA GLU A 4 -22.75 3.85 1.30
C GLU A 4 -22.49 3.79 -0.20
N THR A 5 -22.06 4.92 -0.76
CA THR A 5 -21.70 5.01 -2.18
C THR A 5 -20.21 4.76 -2.30
N ILE A 6 -19.84 3.70 -3.02
CA ILE A 6 -18.45 3.49 -3.42
C ILE A 6 -18.12 4.52 -4.49
N ILE A 7 -17.01 5.20 -4.30
CA ILE A 7 -16.52 6.26 -5.17
C ILE A 7 -15.32 5.76 -5.97
N SER A 8 -14.44 4.97 -5.36
CA SER A 8 -13.30 4.39 -6.07
C SER A 8 -12.82 3.10 -5.41
N ILE A 9 -12.23 2.21 -6.21
CA ILE A 9 -11.59 0.98 -5.76
C ILE A 9 -10.23 0.85 -6.42
N PHE A 10 -9.16 0.80 -5.63
CA PHE A 10 -7.81 0.62 -6.16
C PHE A 10 -6.89 -0.18 -5.25
N PRO A 11 -5.90 -0.90 -5.79
CA PRO A 11 -4.88 -1.53 -4.99
C PRO A 11 -3.87 -0.49 -4.49
N ALA A 12 -3.41 -0.64 -3.26
CA ALA A 12 -2.33 0.17 -2.70
C ALA A 12 -1.46 -0.66 -1.75
N ILE A 13 -0.19 -0.30 -1.66
CA ILE A 13 0.80 -0.95 -0.80
C ILE A 13 1.03 -0.07 0.42
N SER A 14 0.68 -0.56 1.60
CA SER A 14 1.06 0.09 2.86
C SER A 14 2.55 -0.12 3.11
N LYS A 15 3.31 0.96 3.25
CA LYS A 15 4.73 0.88 3.63
C LYS A 15 4.86 0.40 5.08
N GLY A 16 5.71 -0.61 5.29
CA GLY A 16 6.19 -1.00 6.61
C GLY A 16 7.47 -0.24 6.96
N TRP A 17 7.99 -0.45 8.18
CA TRP A 17 9.29 0.11 8.56
C TRP A 17 10.44 -0.45 7.70
N THR A 18 10.31 -1.71 7.27
CA THR A 18 11.19 -2.37 6.31
C THR A 18 10.39 -2.88 5.10
N TYR A 19 11.05 -3.15 3.96
CA TYR A 19 10.42 -3.73 2.76
C TYR A 19 9.66 -5.04 3.06
N PHE A 20 10.15 -5.83 4.03
CA PHE A 20 9.48 -7.04 4.50
C PHE A 20 8.13 -6.78 5.19
N GLY A 21 7.88 -5.56 5.65
CA GLY A 21 6.63 -5.15 6.29
C GLY A 21 5.57 -4.64 5.31
N TYR A 22 5.87 -4.59 4.01
CA TYR A 22 4.97 -4.03 3.01
C TYR A 22 3.77 -4.95 2.81
N LYS A 23 2.57 -4.37 2.74
CA LYS A 23 1.30 -5.10 2.67
C LYS A 23 0.44 -4.54 1.55
N ILE A 24 -0.17 -5.43 0.78
CA ILE A 24 -1.07 -5.07 -0.31
C ILE A 24 -2.50 -5.03 0.24
N TYR A 25 -3.15 -3.89 0.02
CA TYR A 25 -4.53 -3.62 0.37
C TYR A 25 -5.33 -3.27 -0.88
N ILE A 26 -6.60 -3.67 -0.91
CA ILE A 26 -7.58 -3.03 -1.78
C ILE A 26 -8.21 -1.90 -0.98
N PHE A 27 -8.09 -0.69 -1.50
CA PHE A 27 -8.79 0.48 -1.01
C PHE A 27 -10.17 0.50 -1.64
N ILE A 28 -11.19 0.61 -0.80
CA ILE A 28 -12.54 0.97 -1.22
C ILE A 28 -12.84 2.31 -0.54
N VAL A 29 -12.93 3.36 -1.34
CA VAL A 29 -13.31 4.69 -0.88
C VAL A 29 -14.82 4.80 -0.99
N THR A 30 -15.47 5.11 0.12
CA THR A 30 -16.89 5.46 0.14
C THR A 30 -17.09 6.93 0.49
N ASP A 31 -18.33 7.40 0.38
CA ASP A 31 -18.79 8.71 0.85
C ASP A 31 -18.66 8.92 2.37
N ARG A 32 -18.39 7.85 3.15
CA ARG A 32 -18.30 7.93 4.62
C ARG A 32 -16.95 7.49 5.20
N ARG A 33 -16.27 6.54 4.56
CA ARG A 33 -15.06 5.90 5.10
C ARG A 33 -14.22 5.30 4.00
N ILE A 34 -12.95 5.03 4.33
CA ILE A 34 -12.05 4.22 3.52
C ILE A 34 -11.98 2.84 4.15
N ALA A 35 -12.32 1.80 3.38
CA ALA A 35 -12.13 0.41 3.77
C ALA A 35 -10.83 -0.11 3.16
N LEU A 36 -9.92 -0.58 3.99
CA LEU A 36 -8.67 -1.21 3.56
C LEU A 36 -8.78 -2.71 3.75
N ILE A 37 -8.91 -3.43 2.64
CA ILE A 37 -9.07 -4.89 2.63
C ILE A 37 -7.71 -5.52 2.38
N TYR A 38 -7.20 -6.24 3.37
CA TYR A 38 -5.93 -6.94 3.24
C TYR A 38 -6.03 -8.07 2.20
N VAL A 39 -5.10 -8.05 1.24
CA VAL A 39 -4.98 -9.10 0.22
C VAL A 39 -3.88 -10.08 0.63
N ARG A 40 -2.64 -9.59 0.72
CA ARG A 40 -1.45 -10.38 1.04
C ARG A 40 -0.29 -9.49 1.50
N ASP A 41 0.71 -10.09 2.14
CA ASP A 41 1.99 -9.42 2.36
C ASP A 41 2.70 -9.33 0.99
N CYS A 42 3.41 -8.22 0.74
CA CYS A 42 4.07 -7.99 -0.55
C CYS A 42 5.17 -9.03 -0.82
N LEU A 43 5.86 -9.45 0.25
CA LEU A 43 6.76 -10.61 0.24
C LEU A 43 6.13 -11.82 0.95
N PRO A 44 5.94 -12.95 0.26
CA PRO A 44 5.66 -14.24 0.89
C PRO A 44 6.79 -14.64 1.85
N ARG A 45 6.48 -15.26 3.00
CA ARG A 45 7.48 -15.69 4.00
C ARG A 45 8.65 -16.48 3.39
N ARG A 46 8.38 -17.37 2.43
CA ARG A 46 9.41 -18.16 1.72
C ARG A 46 10.36 -17.29 0.90
N ARG A 47 9.84 -16.28 0.20
CA ARG A 47 10.65 -15.32 -0.55
C ARG A 47 11.40 -14.34 0.35
N LYS A 48 10.88 -13.99 1.54
CA LYS A 48 11.62 -13.17 2.51
C LYS A 48 12.95 -13.80 2.87
N LEU A 49 12.95 -15.09 3.19
CA LEU A 49 14.15 -15.82 3.55
C LEU A 49 15.13 -15.89 2.38
N TRP A 50 14.62 -16.17 1.17
CA TRP A 50 15.45 -16.21 -0.03
C TRP A 50 16.08 -14.85 -0.37
N PHE A 51 15.32 -13.75 -0.27
CA PHE A 51 15.86 -12.40 -0.43
C PHE A 51 16.91 -12.11 0.62
N LEU A 52 16.63 -12.37 1.92
CA LEU A 52 17.63 -12.22 2.99
C LEU A 52 18.92 -12.99 2.69
N CYS A 53 18.82 -14.27 2.29
CA CYS A 53 19.98 -15.07 1.90
C CYS A 53 20.72 -14.45 0.71
N LYS A 54 20.00 -14.00 -0.33
CA LYS A 54 20.60 -13.32 -1.48
C LYS A 54 21.25 -12.01 -1.12
N THR A 55 20.66 -11.20 -0.25
CA THR A 55 21.25 -9.93 0.19
C THR A 55 22.51 -10.17 1.03
N ILE A 56 22.51 -11.22 1.86
CA ILE A 56 23.69 -11.64 2.63
C ILE A 56 24.80 -12.15 1.69
N ILE A 57 24.47 -13.05 0.77
CA ILE A 57 25.44 -13.63 -0.17
C ILE A 57 25.97 -12.56 -1.13
N GLY A 58 25.07 -11.78 -1.75
CA GLY A 58 25.43 -10.68 -2.64
C GLY A 58 26.22 -9.58 -1.92
N GLY A 59 25.85 -9.27 -0.67
CA GLY A 59 26.59 -8.35 0.19
C GLY A 59 27.97 -8.87 0.56
N LEU A 60 28.13 -10.16 0.84
CA LEU A 60 29.44 -10.80 1.11
C LEU A 60 30.32 -10.82 -0.14
N ILE A 61 29.76 -11.16 -1.31
CA ILE A 61 30.48 -11.14 -2.58
C ILE A 61 30.91 -9.71 -2.93
N ALA A 62 29.99 -8.74 -2.81
CA ALA A 62 30.29 -7.34 -3.09
C ALA A 62 31.27 -6.76 -2.06
N ALA A 63 31.22 -7.19 -0.80
CA ALA A 63 32.20 -6.81 0.23
C ALA A 63 33.59 -7.37 -0.05
N ALA A 64 33.68 -8.59 -0.61
CA ALA A 64 34.95 -9.17 -1.02
C ALA A 64 35.60 -8.40 -2.19
N ILE A 65 34.81 -7.74 -3.04
CA ILE A 65 35.29 -7.01 -4.23
C ILE A 65 35.50 -5.51 -3.93
N LEU A 66 34.62 -4.88 -3.16
CA LEU A 66 34.55 -3.42 -2.97
C LEU A 66 34.61 -2.98 -1.50
N GLY A 67 34.72 -3.91 -0.54
CA GLY A 67 34.64 -3.62 0.89
C GLY A 67 33.23 -3.23 1.37
N LEU A 68 33.14 -2.59 2.54
CA LEU A 68 31.89 -2.12 3.16
C LEU A 68 30.91 -1.37 2.22
N PRO A 69 31.37 -0.51 1.27
CA PRO A 69 30.48 0.15 0.31
C PRO A 69 29.72 -0.81 -0.62
N GLY A 70 30.31 -1.97 -0.94
CA GLY A 70 29.71 -2.99 -1.80
C GLY A 70 28.45 -3.63 -1.18
N VAL A 71 28.37 -3.68 0.15
CA VAL A 71 27.21 -4.22 0.88
C VAL A 71 25.95 -3.37 0.64
N ALA A 72 26.10 -2.04 0.63
CA ALA A 72 24.99 -1.12 0.39
C ALA A 72 24.49 -1.18 -1.07
N ALA A 73 25.40 -1.30 -2.03
CA ALA A 73 25.05 -1.45 -3.45
C ALA A 73 24.32 -2.78 -3.73
N GLY A 74 24.80 -3.89 -3.15
CA GLY A 74 24.13 -5.20 -3.29
C GLY A 74 22.73 -5.24 -2.67
N ALA A 75 22.50 -4.48 -1.58
CA ALA A 75 21.18 -4.35 -0.97
C ALA A 75 20.22 -3.48 -1.79
N SER A 76 20.73 -2.44 -2.47
CA SER A 76 19.93 -1.57 -3.34
C SER A 76 19.45 -2.30 -4.60
N LEU A 77 20.34 -3.07 -5.26
CA LEU A 77 19.99 -3.82 -6.46
C LEU A 77 18.91 -4.88 -6.19
N ALA A 78 18.97 -5.56 -5.05
CA ALA A 78 17.95 -6.51 -4.64
C ALA A 78 16.58 -5.84 -4.35
N SER A 79 16.55 -4.52 -4.13
CA SER A 79 15.32 -3.76 -3.86
C SER A 79 14.64 -3.21 -5.11
N GLU A 80 15.39 -2.96 -6.19
CA GLU A 80 14.84 -2.52 -7.48
C GLU A 80 14.08 -3.65 -8.19
N ASP A 81 14.65 -4.86 -8.23
CA ASP A 81 13.98 -6.07 -8.73
C ASP A 81 12.69 -6.41 -7.96
N PHE A 82 12.57 -5.94 -6.71
CA PHE A 82 11.40 -6.22 -5.88
C PHE A 82 10.17 -5.39 -6.27
N MET A 83 10.36 -4.14 -6.74
CA MET A 83 9.24 -3.27 -7.10
C MET A 83 8.67 -3.56 -8.49
N SER A 84 9.46 -4.16 -9.39
CA SER A 84 9.01 -4.50 -10.75
C SER A 84 8.03 -5.68 -10.82
N GLU A 85 8.05 -6.60 -9.83
CA GLU A 85 7.14 -7.77 -9.80
C GLU A 85 5.77 -7.49 -9.15
N VAL A 86 5.56 -6.32 -8.53
CA VAL A 86 4.30 -6.02 -7.84
C VAL A 86 3.32 -5.37 -8.80
N ASP A 87 2.55 -6.23 -9.47
CA ASP A 87 1.54 -5.84 -10.45
C ASP A 87 0.36 -5.11 -9.76
N LEU A 88 0.37 -3.76 -9.80
CA LEU A 88 -0.68 -2.89 -9.25
C LEU A 88 -1.74 -2.51 -10.30
N ASP A 89 -1.78 -3.22 -11.42
CA ASP A 89 -2.15 -2.62 -12.71
C ASP A 89 -3.65 -2.39 -12.96
N LYS A 90 -4.51 -2.45 -11.94
CA LYS A 90 -5.97 -2.28 -12.10
C LYS A 90 -6.61 -1.55 -10.93
N GLY A 91 -6.70 -0.23 -11.03
CA GLY A 91 -7.70 0.57 -10.31
C GLY A 91 -9.00 0.64 -11.11
N PHE A 92 -10.14 0.69 -10.43
CA PHE A 92 -11.47 0.80 -11.03
C PHE A 92 -12.18 2.03 -10.45
N ASP A 93 -12.59 2.94 -11.32
CA ASP A 93 -13.55 3.97 -10.94
C ASP A 93 -14.93 3.31 -10.91
N VAL A 94 -15.52 3.22 -9.73
CA VAL A 94 -16.75 2.47 -9.51
C VAL A 94 -17.67 3.37 -8.72
N ASN A 95 -18.73 3.85 -9.37
CA ASN A 95 -19.82 4.54 -8.70
C ASN A 95 -20.96 3.55 -8.47
N CYS A 96 -20.90 2.81 -7.37
CA CYS A 96 -21.91 1.81 -7.03
C CYS A 96 -22.31 1.88 -5.56
N ILE A 97 -23.55 1.49 -5.28
CA ILE A 97 -24.09 1.54 -3.91
C ILE A 97 -23.82 0.19 -3.24
N VAL A 98 -23.18 0.22 -2.08
CA VAL A 98 -22.94 -0.96 -1.24
C VAL A 98 -23.69 -0.84 0.08
N SER A 99 -24.17 -1.96 0.61
CA SER A 99 -24.70 -1.96 1.98
C SER A 99 -23.54 -1.89 2.98
N SER A 100 -23.64 -1.00 3.96
CA SER A 100 -22.61 -0.83 5.01
C SER A 100 -22.31 -2.16 5.71
N SER A 101 -23.36 -2.96 5.97
CA SER A 101 -23.24 -4.27 6.62
C SER A 101 -22.45 -5.30 5.79
N ARG A 102 -22.53 -5.26 4.45
CA ARG A 102 -21.75 -6.15 3.58
C ARG A 102 -20.29 -5.75 3.58
N LEU A 103 -20.01 -4.45 3.53
CA LEU A 103 -18.64 -3.93 3.58
C LEU A 103 -17.99 -4.24 4.94
N GLU A 104 -18.73 -4.10 6.03
CA GLU A 104 -18.28 -4.47 7.38
C GLU A 104 -17.98 -5.95 7.51
N LYS A 105 -18.87 -6.81 7.01
CA LYS A 105 -18.64 -8.26 6.99
C LYS A 105 -17.39 -8.61 6.17
N LEU A 106 -17.16 -7.92 5.06
CA LEU A 106 -16.01 -8.16 4.21
C LEU A 106 -14.70 -7.74 4.90
N VAL A 107 -14.68 -6.59 5.56
CA VAL A 107 -13.51 -6.15 6.35
C VAL A 107 -13.27 -7.05 7.56
N SER A 108 -14.31 -7.42 8.30
CA SER A 108 -14.17 -8.28 9.50
C SER A 108 -13.75 -9.71 9.17
N SER A 109 -14.12 -10.22 7.99
CA SER A 109 -13.72 -11.56 7.53
C SER A 109 -12.21 -11.70 7.27
N ARG A 110 -11.49 -10.59 7.08
CA ARG A 110 -10.07 -10.61 6.72
C ARG A 110 -9.20 -9.97 7.79
N LYS A 111 -8.38 -10.79 8.45
CA LYS A 111 -7.35 -10.33 9.41
C LYS A 111 -6.49 -9.23 8.79
N LYS A 112 -6.13 -8.21 9.60
CA LYS A 112 -5.36 -7.00 9.22
C LYS A 112 -6.10 -5.99 8.33
N SER A 113 -7.35 -6.24 7.93
CA SER A 113 -8.20 -5.26 7.27
C SER A 113 -8.81 -4.31 8.30
N TYR A 114 -9.09 -3.07 7.91
CA TYR A 114 -9.64 -2.07 8.82
C TYR A 114 -10.29 -0.91 8.07
N PHE A 115 -11.06 -0.12 8.80
CA PHE A 115 -11.66 1.11 8.30
C PHE A 115 -10.88 2.34 8.77
N ILE A 116 -10.87 3.36 7.93
CA ILE A 116 -10.47 4.72 8.28
C ILE A 116 -11.71 5.60 8.06
N PRO A 117 -12.36 6.07 9.13
CA PRO A 117 -13.41 7.08 9.03
C PRO A 117 -12.86 8.37 8.41
N LEU A 118 -13.61 9.01 7.50
CA LEU A 118 -13.15 10.21 6.80
C LEU A 118 -12.91 11.38 7.76
N ASP A 119 -13.74 11.52 8.79
CA ASP A 119 -13.63 12.53 9.87
C ASP A 119 -12.31 12.45 10.66
N LYS A 120 -11.63 11.29 10.62
CA LYS A 120 -10.34 11.10 11.30
C LYS A 120 -9.14 11.48 10.43
N ILE A 121 -9.35 11.75 9.15
CA ILE A 121 -8.29 12.13 8.21
C ILE A 121 -8.06 13.64 8.35
N LYS A 122 -6.90 14.02 8.91
CA LYS A 122 -6.52 15.42 9.10
C LYS A 122 -5.85 16.04 7.87
N SER A 123 -5.12 15.24 7.10
CA SER A 123 -4.49 15.68 5.87
C SER A 123 -4.14 14.52 4.95
N LEU A 124 -4.13 14.83 3.66
CA LEU A 124 -3.72 13.95 2.57
C LEU A 124 -2.56 14.63 1.83
N TRP A 125 -1.43 13.93 1.71
CA TRP A 125 -0.27 14.36 0.94
C TRP A 125 -0.09 13.43 -0.23
N ILE A 126 0.10 13.98 -1.43
CA ILE A 126 0.24 13.21 -2.66
C ILE A 126 1.59 13.57 -3.30
N ASP A 127 2.36 12.55 -3.65
CA ASP A 127 3.64 12.64 -4.34
C ASP A 127 3.52 11.88 -5.67
N PHE A 128 3.36 12.64 -6.75
CA PHE A 128 3.15 12.11 -8.10
C PHE A 128 4.41 11.49 -8.70
N GLU A 129 5.60 11.98 -8.33
CA GLU A 129 6.87 11.47 -8.87
C GLU A 129 7.10 10.04 -8.39
N ASN A 130 6.95 9.84 -7.08
CA ASN A 130 7.17 8.54 -6.43
C ASN A 130 5.92 7.65 -6.42
N SER A 131 4.81 8.10 -7.00
CA SER A 131 3.51 7.40 -6.98
C SER A 131 3.08 6.99 -5.56
N THR A 132 3.23 7.91 -4.61
CA THR A 132 2.89 7.66 -3.21
C THR A 132 1.92 8.68 -2.66
N PHE A 133 1.15 8.28 -1.65
CA PHE A 133 0.35 9.21 -0.86
C PHE A 133 0.46 8.91 0.63
N LYS A 134 0.30 9.93 1.46
CA LYS A 134 0.32 9.82 2.91
C LYS A 134 -0.97 10.35 3.50
N LEU A 135 -1.62 9.52 4.32
CA LEU A 135 -2.77 9.91 5.12
C LEU A 135 -2.34 10.19 6.55
N LYS A 136 -2.63 11.38 7.06
CA LYS A 136 -2.53 11.70 8.48
C LYS A 136 -3.87 11.40 9.15
N VAL A 137 -3.92 10.31 9.90
CA VAL A 137 -5.13 9.86 10.62
C VAL A 137 -4.94 10.12 12.11
N GLY A 138 -5.56 11.18 12.63
CA GLY A 138 -5.31 11.65 13.99
C GLY A 138 -3.85 12.07 14.21
N TRP A 139 -3.12 11.30 15.04
CA TRP A 139 -1.71 11.50 15.38
C TRP A 139 -0.76 10.58 14.60
N ARG A 140 -1.30 9.61 13.84
CA ARG A 140 -0.52 8.65 13.08
C ARG A 140 -0.51 9.01 11.59
N SER A 141 0.64 8.90 10.95
CA SER A 141 0.75 8.98 9.48
C SER A 141 0.87 7.57 8.91
N LYS A 142 0.23 7.34 7.75
CA LYS A 142 0.37 6.11 6.98
C LYS A 142 0.71 6.45 5.54
N SER A 143 1.78 5.84 5.05
CA SER A 143 2.25 6.03 3.67
C SER A 143 1.87 4.84 2.82
N PHE A 144 1.39 5.11 1.61
CA PHE A 144 0.94 4.13 0.65
C PHE A 144 1.59 4.37 -0.70
N ILE A 145 1.91 3.28 -1.41
CA ILE A 145 2.34 3.29 -2.81
C ILE A 145 1.14 2.86 -3.65
N VAL A 146 0.92 3.54 -4.76
CA VAL A 146 -0.16 3.26 -5.71
C VAL A 146 0.38 3.34 -7.11
N ASP A 147 -0.35 2.77 -8.06
CA ASP A 147 -0.06 3.02 -9.46
C ASP A 147 -0.40 4.47 -9.85
N ARG A 148 0.29 5.02 -10.86
CA ARG A 148 0.04 6.39 -11.38
C ARG A 148 -1.38 6.58 -11.86
N ARG A 149 -2.04 5.57 -12.43
CA ARG A 149 -3.45 5.68 -12.83
C ARG A 149 -4.38 5.74 -11.62
N SER A 150 -4.02 5.04 -10.55
CA SER A 150 -4.74 5.07 -9.27
C SER A 150 -4.54 6.39 -8.51
N LEU A 151 -3.45 7.13 -8.76
CA LEU A 151 -3.29 8.50 -8.23
C LEU A 151 -4.37 9.46 -8.73
N ALA A 152 -4.83 9.31 -9.98
CA ALA A 152 -5.94 10.12 -10.48
C ALA A 152 -7.23 9.86 -9.68
N GLN A 153 -7.43 8.63 -9.20
CA GLN A 153 -8.59 8.27 -8.37
C GLN A 153 -8.50 8.90 -6.97
N LEU A 154 -7.30 9.22 -6.47
CA LEU A 154 -7.13 9.98 -5.23
C LEU A 154 -7.64 11.42 -5.33
N ALA A 155 -7.78 11.99 -6.54
CA ALA A 155 -8.41 13.29 -6.71
C ALA A 155 -9.88 13.30 -6.24
N SER A 156 -10.59 12.17 -6.38
CA SER A 156 -11.93 12.02 -5.82
C SER A 156 -11.91 12.12 -4.28
N LEU A 157 -10.89 11.53 -3.66
CA LEU A 157 -10.65 11.60 -2.21
C LEU A 157 -10.34 13.01 -1.74
N VAL A 158 -9.55 13.78 -2.50
CA VAL A 158 -9.28 15.20 -2.21
C VAL A 158 -10.59 15.99 -2.20
N LYS A 159 -11.46 15.81 -3.20
CA LYS A 159 -12.76 16.50 -3.29
C LYS A 159 -13.71 16.20 -2.13
N ILE A 160 -13.61 15.02 -1.52
CA ILE A 160 -14.45 14.63 -0.37
C ILE A 160 -13.90 15.23 0.93
N LEU A 161 -12.58 15.44 1.01
CA LEU A 161 -11.90 15.93 2.20
C LEU A 161 -11.77 17.46 2.27
N SER A 162 -11.96 18.15 1.14
CA SER A 162 -12.03 19.61 1.01
C SER A 162 -13.41 20.15 1.37
#